data_AF-A0A972NVA3-F1
#
_entry.id   AF-A0A972NVA3-F1
#
_cell.length_a   1.000
_cell.length_b   1.000
_cell.length_c   1.000
_cell.angle_alpha   90.00
_cell.angle_beta   90.00
_cell.angle_gamma   90.00
#
_symmetry.space_group_name_H-M   'P 1'
#
loop_
_entity.id
_entity.type
_entity.pdbx_description
1 polymer ?
#
loop_
_entity_poly.entity_id
_entity_poly.type
_entity_poly.pdbx_seq_one_letter_code
_entity_poly.pdbx_strand_id
1 'polypeptide(L)'
;MVNYGARHRKGLPISSSIAESAVNQVVSHRMAKKRQMRWTDEGAHCVAQVRVAVSNGEFSPRRISALAIAASRHGKCIGAASPGRHRPTNRTDRETMPQARAA
;
A
#
# COMPACT_ATOMS: atom_id res chain seq x y z
N MET A 1 -37.47 10.28 -3.94
CA MET A 1 -37.29 9.39 -2.76
C MET A 1 -36.52 8.16 -3.21
N VAL A 2 -35.44 7.78 -2.54
CA VAL A 2 -34.62 6.65 -3.02
C VAL A 2 -35.21 5.32 -2.57
N ASN A 3 -35.38 4.37 -3.50
CA ASN A 3 -35.93 3.05 -3.20
C ASN A 3 -34.86 2.13 -2.59
N TYR A 4 -34.73 2.17 -1.25
CA TYR A 4 -33.79 1.32 -0.51
C TYR A 4 -34.12 -0.17 -0.62
N GLY A 5 -35.40 -0.54 -0.75
CA GLY A 5 -35.81 -1.94 -0.91
C GLY A 5 -35.39 -2.56 -2.25
N ALA A 6 -35.36 -1.76 -3.32
CA ALA A 6 -34.81 -2.19 -4.61
C ALA A 6 -33.27 -2.32 -4.55
N ARG A 7 -32.57 -1.46 -3.80
CA ARG A 7 -31.11 -1.58 -3.59
C ARG A 7 -30.73 -2.79 -2.77
N HIS A 8 -31.44 -3.07 -1.67
CA HIS A 8 -31.23 -4.26 -0.85
C HIS A 8 -31.36 -5.55 -1.67
N ARG A 9 -32.44 -5.69 -2.46
CA ARG A 9 -32.65 -6.85 -3.32
C ARG A 9 -31.62 -7.01 -4.44
N LYS A 10 -30.99 -5.90 -4.86
CA LYS A 10 -29.90 -5.89 -5.83
C LYS A 10 -28.51 -6.08 -5.20
N GLY A 11 -28.42 -6.25 -3.88
CA GLY A 11 -27.15 -6.34 -3.16
C GLY A 11 -26.33 -5.05 -3.20
N LEU A 12 -26.95 -3.91 -3.53
CA LEU A 12 -26.26 -2.63 -3.61
C LEU A 12 -26.11 -2.01 -2.22
N PRO A 13 -24.99 -1.32 -1.94
CA PRO A 13 -24.78 -0.61 -0.68
C PRO A 13 -25.95 0.33 -0.37
N ILE A 14 -26.57 0.09 0.79
CA ILE A 14 -27.71 0.88 1.28
C ILE A 14 -27.21 2.17 1.93
N SER A 15 -26.10 2.07 2.67
CA SER A 15 -25.46 3.14 3.43
C SER A 15 -23.98 2.82 3.69
N SER A 16 -23.18 3.85 3.97
CA SER A 16 -21.80 3.78 4.48
C SER A 16 -21.70 3.45 5.97
N SER A 17 -22.83 3.32 6.69
CA SER A 17 -22.86 3.15 8.15
C SER A 17 -22.00 2.00 8.68
N ILE A 18 -21.89 0.89 7.95
CA ILE A 18 -21.03 -0.25 8.31
C ILE A 18 -19.55 0.15 8.24
N ALA A 19 -19.15 0.84 7.17
CA ALA A 19 -17.78 1.30 6.99
C ALA A 19 -17.42 2.36 8.05
N GLU A 20 -18.32 3.33 8.29
CA GLU A 20 -18.16 4.35 9.32
C GLU A 20 -18.02 3.74 10.72
N SER A 21 -18.85 2.74 11.04
CA SER A 21 -18.77 2.01 12.31
C SER A 21 -17.45 1.26 12.45
N ALA A 22 -16.97 0.59 11.40
CA ALA A 22 -15.69 -0.11 11.40
C ALA A 22 -14.51 0.86 11.65
N VAL A 23 -14.50 2.01 10.97
CA VAL A 23 -13.49 3.06 11.20
C VAL A 23 -13.58 3.60 12.63
N ASN A 24 -14.79 3.88 13.11
CA ASN A 24 -14.99 4.36 14.48
C ASN A 24 -14.48 3.35 15.52
N GLN A 25 -14.64 2.04 15.29
CA GLN A 25 -14.08 1.02 16.17
C GLN A 25 -12.55 1.05 16.17
N VAL A 26 -11.90 1.11 15.01
CA VAL A 26 -10.43 1.17 14.91
C VAL A 26 -9.87 2.41 15.60
N VAL A 27 -10.50 3.56 15.35
CA VAL A 27 -10.10 4.84 15.95
C VAL A 27 -10.37 4.83 17.45
N SER A 28 -11.54 4.39 17.90
CA SER A 28 -11.90 4.34 19.32
C SER A 28 -11.00 3.41 20.12
N HIS A 29 -10.69 2.23 19.57
CA HIS A 29 -9.77 1.27 20.20
C HIS A 29 -8.38 1.87 20.45
N ARG A 30 -7.96 2.84 19.63
CA ARG A 30 -6.65 3.48 19.76
C ARG A 30 -6.68 4.81 20.51
N MET A 31 -7.68 5.63 20.24
CA MET A 31 -7.72 7.07 20.53
C MET A 31 -8.76 7.43 21.60
N ALA A 32 -9.72 6.55 21.91
CA ALA A 32 -10.68 6.86 22.96
C ALA A 32 -10.02 6.78 24.35
N LYS A 33 -10.50 7.62 25.27
CA LYS A 33 -10.05 7.75 26.68
C LYS A 33 -8.67 8.43 26.81
N LYS A 34 -7.98 8.24 27.96
CA LYS A 34 -6.75 8.92 28.43
C LYS A 34 -5.49 8.71 27.55
N ARG A 35 -5.64 8.38 26.27
CA ARG A 35 -4.55 8.04 25.33
C ARG A 35 -4.48 8.99 24.13
N GLN A 36 -4.75 10.29 24.33
CA GLN A 36 -4.43 11.29 23.33
C GLN A 36 -2.90 11.35 23.14
N MET A 37 -2.44 10.62 22.15
CA MET A 37 -1.05 10.62 21.69
C MET A 37 -0.91 11.66 20.56
N ARG A 38 0.24 12.34 20.51
CA ARG A 38 0.64 13.19 19.38
C ARG A 38 1.23 12.30 18.30
N TRP A 39 0.44 11.98 17.28
CA TRP A 39 0.89 11.22 16.13
C TRP A 39 1.19 12.17 14.97
N THR A 40 2.23 11.84 14.20
CA THR A 40 2.35 12.31 12.81
C THR A 40 1.37 11.54 11.93
N ASP A 41 0.99 12.11 10.78
CA ASP A 41 0.06 11.48 9.84
C ASP A 41 0.52 10.09 9.41
N GLU A 42 1.81 9.94 9.08
CA GLU A 42 2.42 8.65 8.74
C GLU A 42 2.30 7.62 9.86
N GLY A 43 2.54 8.03 11.11
CA GLY A 43 2.42 7.13 12.25
C GLY A 43 0.98 6.67 12.47
N ALA A 44 0.01 7.58 12.30
CA ALA A 44 -1.41 7.26 12.41
C ALA A 44 -1.83 6.25 11.33
N HIS A 45 -1.35 6.43 10.11
CA HIS A 45 -1.59 5.53 8.99
C HIS A 45 -1.04 4.12 9.26
N CYS A 46 0.23 4.01 9.66
CA CYS A 46 0.86 2.72 10.00
C CYS A 46 0.12 1.99 11.11
N VAL A 47 -0.31 2.72 12.16
CA VAL A 47 -1.09 2.12 13.25
C VAL A 47 -2.45 1.63 12.78
N ALA A 48 -3.14 2.39 11.92
CA ALA A 48 -4.43 1.98 11.39
C ALA A 48 -4.31 0.66 10.61
N GLN A 49 -3.30 0.53 9.75
CA GLN A 49 -3.05 -0.72 9.01
C GLN A 49 -2.87 -1.93 9.94
N VAL A 50 -1.98 -1.80 10.93
CA VAL A 50 -1.72 -2.88 11.89
C VAL A 50 -2.98 -3.24 12.67
N ARG A 51 -3.77 -2.25 13.09
CA ARG A 51 -5.02 -2.51 13.83
C ARG A 51 -6.07 -3.20 12.99
N VAL A 52 -6.24 -2.81 11.73
CA VAL A 52 -7.13 -3.51 10.80
C VAL A 52 -6.69 -4.96 10.63
N ALA A 53 -5.40 -5.20 10.39
CA ALA A 53 -4.86 -6.56 10.26
C ALA A 53 -5.05 -7.40 11.54
N VAL A 54 -4.96 -6.80 12.73
CA VAL A 54 -5.27 -7.48 13.99
C VAL A 54 -6.76 -7.82 14.10
N SER A 55 -7.65 -6.86 13.81
CA SER A 55 -9.10 -7.08 13.81
C SER A 55 -9.55 -8.13 12.80
N ASN A 56 -8.88 -8.18 11.64
CA ASN A 56 -9.10 -9.18 10.59
C ASN A 56 -8.48 -10.56 10.93
N GLY A 57 -7.79 -10.72 12.06
CA GLY A 57 -7.14 -11.97 12.47
C GLY A 57 -5.89 -12.35 11.64
N GLU A 58 -5.37 -11.40 10.86
CA GLU A 58 -4.18 -11.58 10.01
C GLU A 58 -2.90 -11.72 10.83
N PHE A 59 -2.90 -11.14 12.04
CA PHE A 59 -1.84 -11.27 13.04
C PHE A 59 -1.91 -12.54 13.90
N SER A 60 -2.74 -13.53 13.56
CA SER A 60 -2.71 -14.80 14.30
C SER A 60 -1.36 -15.52 14.13
N PRO A 61 -0.84 -16.21 15.16
CA PRO A 61 0.45 -16.90 15.09
C PRO A 61 0.55 -17.82 13.88
N ARG A 62 -0.53 -18.53 13.55
CA ARG A 62 -0.63 -19.40 12.36
C ARG A 62 -0.43 -18.64 11.06
N ARG A 63 -1.05 -17.47 10.91
CA ARG A 63 -0.93 -16.64 9.69
C ARG A 63 0.42 -15.96 9.60
N ILE A 64 0.97 -15.49 10.72
CA ILE A 64 2.34 -14.95 10.78
C ILE A 64 3.35 -16.04 10.37
N SER A 65 3.22 -17.26 10.92
CA SER A 65 4.04 -18.40 10.51
C SER A 65 3.87 -18.73 9.03
N ALA A 66 2.64 -18.76 8.52
CA ALA A 66 2.39 -19.02 7.10
C ALA A 66 3.01 -17.94 6.19
N LEU A 67 2.94 -16.67 6.58
CA LEU A 67 3.55 -15.56 5.86
C LEU A 67 5.09 -15.65 5.90
N ALA A 68 5.67 -15.99 7.05
CA ALA A 68 7.11 -16.20 7.19
C ALA A 68 7.61 -17.34 6.30
N ILE A 69 6.89 -18.47 6.24
CA ILE A 69 7.22 -19.59 5.36
C ILE A 69 7.06 -19.17 3.88
N ALA A 70 6.02 -18.41 3.52
CA ALA A 70 5.83 -17.91 2.16
C ALA A 70 6.90 -16.91 1.71
N ALA A 71 7.33 -16.03 2.60
CA ALA A 71 8.42 -15.08 2.36
C ALA A 71 9.78 -15.79 2.22
N SER A 72 10.03 -16.82 3.03
CA SER A 72 11.22 -17.67 2.91
C SER A 72 11.32 -18.35 1.54
N ARG A 73 10.18 -18.74 0.94
CA ARG A 73 10.15 -19.31 -0.42
C ARG A 73 10.47 -18.29 -1.52
N HIS A 74 10.17 -17.00 -1.30
CA HIS A 74 10.48 -15.94 -2.28
C HIS A 74 11.95 -15.46 -2.23
N GLY A 75 12.69 -15.76 -1.16
CA GLY A 75 14.11 -15.41 -1.02
C GLY A 75 15.10 -16.34 -1.72
N LYS A 76 14.65 -17.46 -2.33
CA LYS A 76 15.54 -18.49 -2.90
C LYS A 76 15.91 -18.26 -4.38
N CYS A 77 15.36 -17.24 -5.04
CA CYS A 77 15.58 -16.99 -6.47
C CYS A 77 16.27 -15.65 -6.73
N ILE A 78 17.47 -15.46 -6.18
CA ILE A 78 18.46 -14.53 -6.74
C ILE A 78 19.75 -15.33 -6.94
N GLY A 79 19.72 -16.19 -7.96
CA GLY A 79 20.93 -16.77 -8.51
C GLY A 79 21.79 -15.64 -9.07
N ALA A 80 23.06 -15.61 -8.66
CA ALA A 80 24.05 -14.64 -9.06
C ALA A 80 24.06 -14.38 -10.58
N ALA A 81 23.72 -13.17 -11.00
CA ALA A 81 24.12 -12.69 -12.32
C ALA A 81 25.64 -12.47 -12.28
N SER A 82 26.37 -13.26 -13.08
CA SER A 82 27.82 -13.26 -13.18
C SER A 82 28.40 -11.85 -13.45
N PRO A 83 29.59 -11.52 -12.91
CA PRO A 83 30.27 -10.28 -13.22
C PRO A 83 31.01 -10.41 -14.55
N GLY A 84 30.79 -9.47 -15.46
CA GLY A 84 31.74 -9.24 -16.56
C GLY A 84 31.10 -8.91 -17.90
N ARG A 85 31.11 -7.62 -18.25
CA ARG A 85 31.95 -7.09 -19.34
C ARG A 85 31.88 -5.57 -19.34
N HIS A 86 32.95 -4.97 -18.87
CA HIS A 86 33.29 -3.59 -19.19
C HIS A 86 33.68 -3.54 -20.68
N ARG A 87 33.06 -2.64 -21.45
CA ARG A 87 33.63 -2.19 -22.73
C ARG A 87 33.44 -0.67 -22.82
N PRO A 88 34.52 0.13 -22.68
CA PRO A 88 34.47 1.55 -22.98
C PRO A 88 34.78 1.73 -24.47
N THR A 89 34.26 2.79 -25.09
CA THR A 89 35.04 3.69 -25.96
C THR A 89 34.17 4.86 -26.42
N ASN A 90 34.62 6.06 -26.05
CA ASN A 90 34.38 7.37 -26.64
C ASN A 90 34.64 7.37 -28.17
N ARG A 91 33.75 7.96 -28.97
CA ARG A 91 34.16 8.84 -30.09
C ARG A 91 33.03 9.74 -30.60
N THR A 92 33.24 11.04 -30.40
CA THR A 92 32.62 12.20 -31.02
C THR A 92 32.74 12.19 -32.55
N ASP A 93 31.69 12.58 -33.26
CA ASP A 93 31.72 13.36 -34.52
C ASP A 93 30.37 14.11 -34.59
N ARG A 94 30.31 15.41 -34.24
CA ARG A 94 30.43 16.55 -35.18
C ARG A 94 29.56 16.41 -36.43
N GLU A 95 28.32 16.90 -36.35
CA GLU A 95 27.71 17.64 -37.46
C GLU A 95 27.00 18.91 -36.94
N THR A 96 27.75 20.00 -37.08
CA THR A 96 27.38 21.34 -37.53
C THR A 96 25.90 21.61 -37.90
N MET A 97 25.22 22.40 -37.05
CA MET A 97 24.36 23.60 -37.31
C MET A 97 23.98 23.94 -38.78
N PRO A 98 22.77 24.51 -39.07
CA PRO A 98 22.43 25.84 -38.51
C PRO A 98 20.96 26.15 -38.17
N GLN A 99 20.85 27.24 -37.41
CA GLN A 99 19.65 28.01 -37.07
C GLN A 99 18.90 28.52 -38.31
N ALA A 100 17.57 28.57 -38.21
CA ALA A 100 16.76 29.55 -38.93
C ALA A 100 15.93 30.35 -37.92
N ARG A 101 16.00 31.67 -38.06
CA ARG A 101 15.33 32.73 -37.29
C ARG A 101 14.35 33.44 -38.25
N ALA A 102 13.33 34.09 -37.67
CA ALA A 102 12.31 34.95 -38.29
C ALA A 102 11.10 34.18 -38.88
N ALA A 103 9.85 34.64 -38.73
CA ALA A 103 9.34 35.97 -38.45
C ALA A 103 8.27 35.99 -37.34
#